data_AF-A0A066XQ29-F1
#
_entry.id   AF-A0A066XQ29-F1
#
_cell.length_a   1.000
_cell.length_b   1.000
_cell.length_c   1.000
_cell.angle_alpha   90.00
_cell.angle_beta   90.00
_cell.angle_gamma   90.00
#
_symmetry.space_group_name_H-M   'P 1'
#
loop_
_entity.id
_entity.type
_entity.pdbx_description
1 polymer ?
#
loop_
_entity_poly.entity_id
_entity_poly.type
_entity_poly.pdbx_seq_one_letter_code
_entity_poly.pdbx_strand_id
1 'polypeptide(L)'
;MKLSIAILLASMASGVFSININNTTQVNALHRVTINVAPTDNPNQHDCPLPCISHTNPHTWTSYKSVERLRRCQRRMLLQLPLTELLGDTNHTISNSTIYCCTVDENRPATHRMERLYAEYQESGKESASACKSNGIKMPSKVMLAQGSAGGWPHASEAATLLQDLQTLFEDPYNCFQRSFFSQGKMIVVSVWTGDALAKSTIVSALHSLATYMKATGSVSIQTVVELCDSSRSPDRIFGIAVDTVQNLRQVQKIAMGWSRGECAMDRGSRYTSILPGVKVMEIPGHSITGGNIKREADLCISGKDKTTNSGDLSVPKLVDTPVTVVAWDDTNTDMNYLCQFSCKYGFCPEDVCTNRIDGPDMSGPPDPSYDESERTCWYYKEHEHR
;
A
#
# COMPACT_ATOMS: atom_id res chain seq x y z
N MET A 1 12.11 10.97 70.26
CA MET A 1 13.36 11.64 69.85
C MET A 1 13.11 12.20 68.46
N LYS A 2 12.65 13.45 68.22
CA LYS A 2 13.11 14.80 68.62
C LYS A 2 14.57 15.11 68.24
N LEU A 3 14.76 15.68 67.04
CA LEU A 3 15.52 16.92 66.70
C LEU A 3 15.37 17.10 65.16
N SER A 4 14.61 18.05 64.57
CA SER A 4 14.64 19.54 64.56
C SER A 4 15.90 20.10 63.87
N ILE A 5 15.93 21.16 63.04
CA ILE A 5 14.99 22.11 62.40
C ILE A 5 15.81 22.87 61.30
N ALA A 6 15.11 23.45 60.32
CA ALA A 6 15.48 24.26 59.16
C ALA A 6 16.56 25.36 59.27
N ILE A 7 17.19 25.72 58.13
CA ILE A 7 17.46 27.12 57.68
C ILE A 7 17.32 27.21 56.13
N LEU A 8 16.69 28.31 55.70
CA LEU A 8 16.28 28.71 54.35
C LEU A 8 17.14 29.91 53.89
N LEU A 9 17.30 30.07 52.55
CA LEU A 9 17.52 31.30 51.75
C LEU A 9 18.92 31.69 51.21
N ALA A 10 18.86 31.91 49.87
CA ALA A 10 19.46 32.98 49.04
C ALA A 10 20.90 32.84 48.49
N SER A 11 20.99 32.72 47.15
CA SER A 11 21.76 33.64 46.29
C SER A 11 21.70 33.20 44.82
N MET A 12 21.03 34.01 43.99
CA MET A 12 21.18 34.01 42.54
C MET A 12 22.49 34.69 42.16
N ALA A 13 23.27 34.09 41.25
CA ALA A 13 24.27 34.81 40.45
C ALA A 13 24.56 34.05 39.14
N SER A 14 23.99 34.57 38.06
CA SER A 14 24.63 34.78 36.75
C SER A 14 25.46 33.64 36.16
N GLY A 15 24.80 32.72 35.45
CA GLY A 15 25.41 31.90 34.40
C GLY A 15 24.83 32.26 33.04
N VAL A 16 25.46 33.21 32.35
CA VAL A 16 25.14 33.57 30.96
C VAL A 16 25.59 32.43 30.05
N PHE A 17 24.65 31.71 29.46
CA PHE A 17 24.94 30.90 28.27
C PHE A 17 24.83 31.80 27.04
N SER A 18 25.98 32.09 26.44
CA SER A 18 26.04 32.71 25.11
C SER A 18 25.72 31.66 24.05
N ILE A 19 24.54 31.75 23.43
CA ILE A 19 24.27 31.12 22.14
C ILE A 19 24.48 32.21 21.08
N ASN A 20 25.49 32.01 20.25
CA ASN A 20 25.80 32.85 19.11
C ASN A 20 24.72 32.66 18.04
N ILE A 21 23.86 33.66 17.84
CA ILE A 21 22.91 33.74 16.73
C ILE A 21 23.33 34.93 15.87
N ASN A 22 24.19 34.66 14.89
CA ASN A 22 24.36 35.52 13.73
C ASN A 22 23.70 34.84 12.53
N ASN A 23 22.43 35.16 12.29
CA ASN A 23 22.06 35.75 11.00
C ASN A 23 20.64 36.31 11.04
N THR A 24 20.58 37.57 10.64
CA THR A 24 19.44 38.44 10.41
C THR A 24 18.36 37.83 9.53
N THR A 25 17.11 37.84 10.01
CA THR A 25 15.94 38.07 9.16
C THR A 25 14.95 38.95 9.92
N GLN A 26 14.69 40.14 9.39
CA GLN A 26 13.55 40.95 9.78
C GLN A 26 12.26 40.12 9.64
N VAL A 27 11.45 40.13 10.69
CA VAL A 27 10.13 39.51 10.72
C VAL A 27 9.13 40.44 10.03
N ASN A 28 8.80 40.13 8.79
CA ASN A 28 7.51 40.52 8.22
C ASN A 28 6.51 39.38 8.50
N ALA A 29 5.47 39.73 9.25
CA ALA A 29 4.38 38.83 9.57
C ALA A 29 3.49 38.63 8.34
N LEU A 30 3.59 37.47 7.68
CA LEU A 30 2.53 36.91 6.84
C LEU A 30 2.78 35.40 6.67
N HIS A 31 1.82 34.62 7.20
CA HIS A 31 1.53 33.22 6.89
C HIS A 31 2.71 32.23 6.73
N ARG A 32 3.16 31.64 7.85
CA ARG A 32 4.02 30.44 7.81
C ARG A 32 3.16 29.20 7.49
N VAL A 33 3.14 28.80 6.21
CA VAL A 33 2.96 27.40 5.86
C VAL A 33 4.29 26.71 6.14
N THR A 34 4.39 25.98 7.23
CA THR A 34 5.54 25.10 7.47
C THR A 34 5.38 23.89 6.55
N ILE A 35 6.03 23.92 5.39
CA ILE A 35 6.23 22.71 4.60
C ILE A 35 7.29 21.91 5.36
N ASN A 36 6.86 20.91 6.12
CA ASN A 36 7.76 19.87 6.59
C ASN A 36 8.20 19.07 5.35
N VAL A 37 9.26 19.55 4.69
CA VAL A 37 10.01 18.70 3.77
C VAL A 37 10.49 17.54 4.61
N ALA A 38 10.00 16.33 4.30
CA ALA A 38 10.45 15.12 4.97
C ALA A 38 11.98 15.12 4.95
N PRO A 39 12.65 14.86 6.09
CA PRO A 39 14.09 14.77 6.08
C PRO A 39 14.49 13.77 5.00
N THR A 40 15.61 14.00 4.33
CA THR A 40 16.33 12.95 3.59
C THR A 40 16.85 11.93 4.61
N ASP A 41 15.93 11.26 5.32
CA ASP A 41 16.22 10.22 6.28
C ASP A 41 16.76 9.07 5.46
N ASN A 42 18.08 8.90 5.49
CA ASN A 42 18.71 7.73 4.92
C ASN A 42 18.03 6.54 5.58
N PRO A 43 17.27 5.73 4.82
CA PRO A 43 16.49 4.67 5.42
C PRO A 43 17.43 3.81 6.27
N ASN A 44 18.68 3.59 5.87
CA ASN A 44 19.64 2.73 6.56
C ASN A 44 20.01 3.11 8.01
N GLN A 45 19.57 4.24 8.56
CA GLN A 45 19.96 4.70 9.89
C GLN A 45 19.10 4.14 11.05
N HIS A 46 17.92 3.57 10.78
CA HIS A 46 17.00 3.09 11.83
C HIS A 46 16.62 1.62 11.65
N ASP A 47 16.54 0.82 12.72
CA ASP A 47 16.13 -0.59 12.58
C ASP A 47 14.67 -0.74 12.12
N CYS A 48 13.82 0.20 12.53
CA CYS A 48 12.40 0.21 12.19
C CYS A 48 12.07 1.20 11.06
N PRO A 49 11.04 0.90 10.25
CA PRO A 49 10.43 1.87 9.35
C PRO A 49 9.90 3.09 10.07
N LEU A 50 9.78 4.19 9.31
CA LEU A 50 9.11 5.39 9.80
C LEU A 50 7.66 5.05 10.19
N PRO A 51 7.08 5.77 11.17
CA PRO A 51 5.68 5.63 11.49
C PRO A 51 4.81 5.85 10.26
N CYS A 52 3.71 5.12 10.17
CA CYS A 52 2.76 5.27 9.08
C CYS A 52 2.19 6.70 9.07
N ILE A 53 2.43 7.44 7.98
CA ILE A 53 1.80 8.76 7.76
C ILE A 53 0.29 8.59 7.56
N SER A 54 -0.05 7.55 6.79
CA SER A 54 -1.40 7.06 6.57
C SER A 54 -1.41 5.55 6.72
N HIS A 55 -2.40 5.02 7.44
CA HIS A 55 -2.65 3.58 7.45
C HIS A 55 -3.30 3.13 6.14
N THR A 56 -3.89 4.03 5.37
CA THR A 56 -4.85 3.70 4.32
C THR A 56 -4.24 3.72 2.92
N ASN A 57 -3.05 4.32 2.77
CA ASN A 57 -2.35 4.40 1.50
C ASN A 57 -0.93 3.82 1.59
N PRO A 58 -0.73 2.55 1.19
CA PRO A 58 0.58 1.90 1.17
C PRO A 58 1.64 2.60 0.31
N HIS A 59 1.23 3.41 -0.67
CA HIS A 59 2.16 4.19 -1.49
C HIS A 59 2.84 5.33 -0.72
N THR A 60 2.31 5.70 0.45
CA THR A 60 2.95 6.66 1.36
C THR A 60 3.91 5.98 2.35
N TRP A 61 4.00 4.65 2.34
CA TRP A 61 4.87 3.90 3.24
C TRP A 61 6.30 3.90 2.74
N THR A 62 7.24 3.69 3.66
CA THR A 62 8.67 3.66 3.31
C THR A 62 8.98 2.45 2.45
N SER A 63 9.69 2.66 1.33
CA SER A 63 10.10 1.61 0.41
C SER A 63 11.42 0.94 0.82
N TYR A 64 11.49 -0.37 0.68
CA TYR A 64 12.64 -1.22 0.98
C TYR A 64 12.94 -2.15 -0.19
N LYS A 65 14.20 -2.54 -0.33
CA LYS A 65 14.67 -3.53 -1.33
C LYS A 65 15.11 -4.86 -0.72
N SER A 66 15.05 -4.98 0.62
CA SER A 66 15.43 -6.19 1.35
C SER A 66 14.64 -6.32 2.64
N VAL A 67 14.30 -7.57 2.99
CA VAL A 67 13.63 -7.94 4.24
C VAL A 67 14.58 -8.00 5.44
N GLU A 68 15.89 -8.05 5.21
CA GLU A 68 16.88 -8.31 6.27
C GLU A 68 16.80 -7.27 7.38
N ARG A 69 16.56 -6.01 6.99
CA ARG A 69 16.40 -4.92 7.94
C ARG A 69 15.08 -5.02 8.72
N LEU A 70 14.01 -5.47 8.09
CA LEU A 70 12.70 -5.62 8.72
C LEU A 70 12.71 -6.67 9.83
N ARG A 71 13.61 -7.67 9.75
CA ARG A 71 13.79 -8.68 10.79
C ARG A 71 14.29 -8.10 12.12
N ARG A 72 15.06 -7.00 12.07
CA ARG A 72 15.61 -6.35 13.27
C ARG A 72 14.58 -5.49 14.01
N CYS A 73 13.54 -5.04 13.32
CA CYS A 73 12.52 -4.21 13.95
C CYS A 73 11.57 -5.04 14.82
N GLN A 74 11.50 -4.69 16.10
CA GLN A 74 10.62 -5.33 17.09
C GLN A 74 9.25 -4.64 17.23
N ARG A 75 9.05 -3.49 16.56
CA ARG A 75 7.77 -2.76 16.58
C ARG A 75 6.75 -3.43 15.68
N ARG A 76 5.46 -3.16 15.94
CA ARG A 76 4.37 -3.53 15.04
C ARG A 76 4.50 -2.73 13.75
N MET A 77 4.47 -3.42 12.63
CA MET A 77 4.63 -2.83 11.31
C MET A 77 3.63 -3.44 10.34
N LEU A 78 3.19 -2.63 9.40
CA LEU A 78 2.37 -3.04 8.26
C LEU A 78 3.28 -3.17 7.05
N LEU A 79 3.04 -4.18 6.21
CA LEU A 79 3.81 -4.41 5.01
C LEU A 79 2.90 -4.74 3.82
N GLN A 80 3.31 -4.23 2.66
CA GLN A 80 2.81 -4.66 1.37
C GLN A 80 3.96 -5.33 0.63
N LEU A 81 3.79 -6.62 0.35
CA LEU A 81 4.81 -7.44 -0.31
C LEU A 81 4.36 -7.79 -1.73
N PRO A 82 5.28 -7.91 -2.68
CA PRO A 82 4.99 -8.54 -3.97
C PRO A 82 4.52 -9.98 -3.75
N LEU A 83 3.58 -10.45 -4.57
CA LEU A 83 3.21 -11.89 -4.64
C LEU A 83 3.65 -12.52 -5.97
N THR A 84 4.37 -11.78 -6.81
CA THR A 84 4.93 -12.27 -8.07
C THR A 84 6.20 -13.10 -7.86
N GLU A 85 6.95 -12.81 -6.79
CA GLU A 85 8.24 -13.42 -6.46
C GLU A 85 8.35 -13.63 -4.95
N LEU A 86 8.97 -14.75 -4.53
CA LEU A 86 9.26 -14.99 -3.13
C LEU A 86 10.46 -14.17 -2.66
N LEU A 87 10.37 -13.66 -1.44
CA LEU A 87 11.44 -12.91 -0.81
C LEU A 87 12.60 -13.86 -0.46
N GLY A 88 13.80 -13.56 -0.95
CA GLY A 88 15.06 -14.13 -0.46
C GLY A 88 15.50 -15.46 -1.08
N ASP A 89 15.45 -15.60 -2.40
CA ASP A 89 15.94 -16.82 -3.07
C ASP A 89 17.47 -16.91 -3.20
N THR A 90 18.27 -15.84 -3.00
CA THR A 90 19.72 -16.02 -2.84
C THR A 90 20.35 -14.99 -1.89
N ASN A 91 21.44 -15.39 -1.24
CA ASN A 91 22.25 -14.59 -0.32
C ASN A 91 22.81 -13.27 -0.89
N HIS A 92 22.57 -12.92 -2.16
CA HIS A 92 23.16 -11.74 -2.78
C HIS A 92 22.31 -11.01 -3.83
N THR A 93 21.08 -11.44 -4.14
CA THR A 93 20.20 -10.66 -5.03
C THR A 93 19.34 -9.70 -4.24
N ILE A 94 19.60 -8.41 -4.44
CA ILE A 94 18.62 -7.35 -4.22
C ILE A 94 17.34 -7.82 -4.95
N SER A 95 16.24 -8.03 -4.22
CA SER A 95 14.97 -8.32 -4.88
C SER A 95 14.63 -7.09 -5.71
N ASN A 96 14.36 -7.27 -7.00
CA ASN A 96 13.86 -6.18 -7.84
C ASN A 96 12.52 -5.64 -7.32
N SER A 97 11.83 -6.44 -6.52
CA SER A 97 10.57 -6.09 -5.92
C SER A 97 10.73 -5.08 -4.79
N THR A 98 9.93 -4.02 -4.84
CA THR A 98 9.82 -3.03 -3.78
C THR A 98 8.91 -3.57 -2.68
N ILE A 99 9.38 -3.50 -1.44
CA ILE A 99 8.60 -3.76 -0.23
C ILE A 99 8.17 -2.41 0.33
N TYR A 100 6.89 -2.24 0.63
CA TYR A 100 6.41 -1.05 1.33
C TYR A 100 6.12 -1.40 2.78
N CYS A 101 6.61 -0.61 3.73
CA CYS A 101 6.28 -0.80 5.12
C CYS A 101 6.37 0.46 5.96
N CYS A 102 5.65 0.44 7.08
CA CYS A 102 5.63 1.52 8.06
C CYS A 102 5.36 0.94 9.46
N THR A 103 5.75 1.66 10.52
CA THR A 103 5.43 1.26 11.90
C THR A 103 4.10 1.81 12.36
N VAL A 104 3.32 1.00 13.08
CA VAL A 104 2.06 1.43 13.70
C VAL A 104 2.41 2.13 15.02
N ASP A 105 2.06 3.41 15.15
CA ASP A 105 2.25 4.19 16.38
C ASP A 105 0.90 4.35 17.10
N GLU A 106 0.78 3.80 18.30
CA GLU A 106 -0.42 3.92 19.13
C GLU A 106 -0.67 5.37 19.60
N ASN A 107 0.39 6.19 19.68
CA ASN A 107 0.33 7.54 20.24
C ASN A 107 0.18 8.64 19.19
N ARG A 108 0.22 8.28 17.91
CA ARG A 108 0.04 9.21 16.80
C ARG A 108 -0.94 8.61 15.80
N PRO A 109 -2.24 8.94 15.89
CA PRO A 109 -3.16 8.59 14.84
C PRO A 109 -2.64 9.17 13.52
N ALA A 110 -2.73 8.38 12.46
CA ALA A 110 -2.40 8.82 11.10
C ALA A 110 -3.04 10.19 10.81
N THR A 111 -2.29 11.08 10.17
CA THR A 111 -2.77 12.44 9.97
C THR A 111 -3.85 12.48 8.89
N HIS A 112 -5.12 12.53 9.32
CA HIS A 112 -6.32 12.65 8.45
C HIS A 112 -6.27 13.77 7.40
N ARG A 113 -5.40 14.78 7.58
CA ARG A 113 -5.32 15.94 6.70
C ARG A 113 -4.70 15.64 5.33
N MET A 114 -3.71 14.76 5.26
CA MET A 114 -3.15 14.30 3.97
C MET A 114 -4.07 13.30 3.28
N GLU A 115 -4.83 12.51 4.05
CA GLU A 115 -5.81 11.55 3.55
C GLU A 115 -6.91 12.24 2.73
N ARG A 116 -7.40 13.40 3.18
CA ARG A 116 -8.47 14.13 2.48
C ARG A 116 -8.02 14.68 1.11
N LEU A 117 -6.79 15.16 0.99
CA LEU A 117 -6.25 15.72 -0.26
C LEU A 117 -5.95 14.63 -1.31
N TYR A 118 -5.46 13.47 -0.90
CA TYR A 118 -5.25 12.34 -1.81
C TYR A 118 -6.55 11.62 -2.20
N ALA A 119 -7.54 11.59 -1.29
CA ALA A 119 -8.86 11.06 -1.56
C ALA A 119 -9.59 11.82 -2.67
N GLU A 120 -9.57 13.15 -2.59
CA GLU A 120 -10.19 14.06 -3.56
C GLU A 120 -9.56 13.91 -4.96
N TYR A 121 -8.27 13.57 -5.04
CA TYR A 121 -7.58 13.28 -6.30
C TYR A 121 -7.91 11.89 -6.89
N GLN A 122 -8.28 10.89 -6.07
CA GLN A 122 -8.64 9.54 -6.57
C GLN A 122 -10.12 9.37 -6.89
N GLU A 123 -10.99 10.24 -6.40
CA GLU A 123 -12.44 10.22 -6.72
C GLU A 123 -12.73 10.57 -8.17
N SER A 124 -11.88 11.33 -8.85
CA SER A 124 -12.05 11.70 -10.26
C SER A 124 -11.79 10.57 -11.26
N GLY A 125 -11.27 9.41 -10.83
CA GLY A 125 -10.80 8.35 -11.72
C GLY A 125 -11.20 6.91 -11.40
N LYS A 126 -12.14 6.65 -10.48
CA LYS A 126 -12.42 5.26 -10.05
C LYS A 126 -13.87 4.82 -10.27
N GLU A 127 -14.06 3.92 -11.24
CA GLU A 127 -15.00 2.81 -11.05
C GLU A 127 -14.56 2.03 -9.79
N SER A 128 -15.13 2.38 -8.63
CA SER A 128 -14.80 1.71 -7.36
C SER A 128 -14.94 0.18 -7.48
N ALA A 129 -13.98 -0.58 -6.92
CA ALA A 129 -13.95 -2.03 -6.99
C ALA A 129 -15.28 -2.64 -6.55
N SER A 130 -15.70 -3.72 -7.20
CA SER A 130 -16.91 -4.48 -6.85
C SER A 130 -16.94 -4.85 -5.35
N ALA A 131 -15.76 -5.17 -4.78
CA ALA A 131 -15.55 -5.52 -3.38
C ALA A 131 -15.95 -4.46 -2.35
N CYS A 132 -16.06 -3.19 -2.78
CA CYS A 132 -16.48 -2.08 -1.93
C CYS A 132 -17.85 -1.50 -2.29
N LYS A 133 -18.32 -1.74 -3.52
CA LYS A 133 -19.67 -1.35 -3.93
C LYS A 133 -20.73 -2.34 -3.44
N SER A 134 -20.36 -3.61 -3.29
CA SER A 134 -21.28 -4.68 -2.93
C SER A 134 -21.03 -5.19 -1.52
N ASN A 135 -22.09 -5.26 -0.72
CA ASN A 135 -22.08 -5.96 0.56
C ASN A 135 -22.04 -7.50 0.40
N GLY A 136 -22.16 -8.00 -0.83
CA GLY A 136 -22.23 -9.42 -1.15
C GLY A 136 -23.51 -10.10 -0.64
N ILE A 137 -23.64 -11.38 -0.97
CA ILE A 137 -24.66 -12.29 -0.48
C ILE A 137 -24.01 -13.23 0.53
N LYS A 138 -24.66 -13.40 1.68
CA LYS A 138 -24.17 -14.30 2.72
C LYS A 138 -24.26 -15.75 2.25
N MET A 139 -23.13 -16.44 2.27
CA MET A 139 -23.03 -17.85 1.90
C MET A 139 -22.95 -18.74 3.15
N PRO A 140 -23.51 -19.98 3.10
CA PRO A 140 -23.42 -20.94 4.21
C PRO A 140 -22.05 -21.65 4.30
N SER A 141 -21.00 -21.03 3.77
CA SER A 141 -19.65 -21.61 3.71
C SER A 141 -18.99 -21.66 5.08
N LYS A 142 -18.26 -22.75 5.32
CA LYS A 142 -17.45 -22.94 6.53
C LYS A 142 -16.03 -22.49 6.26
N VAL A 143 -15.46 -21.72 7.18
CA VAL A 143 -14.07 -21.29 7.13
C VAL A 143 -13.25 -22.22 8.00
N MET A 144 -12.22 -22.80 7.40
CA MET A 144 -11.37 -23.77 8.07
C MET A 144 -10.30 -23.05 8.88
N LEU A 145 -9.93 -23.64 10.02
CA LEU A 145 -8.82 -23.25 10.88
C LEU A 145 -7.89 -24.45 11.02
N ALA A 146 -6.65 -24.31 10.58
CA ALA A 146 -5.59 -25.27 10.78
C ALA A 146 -4.54 -24.74 11.75
N GLN A 147 -4.10 -25.62 12.64
CA GLN A 147 -3.06 -25.30 13.62
C GLN A 147 -1.92 -26.31 13.52
N GLY A 148 -0.70 -25.79 13.43
CA GLY A 148 0.53 -26.56 13.53
C GLY A 148 0.87 -26.90 14.98
N SER A 149 2.13 -27.24 15.20
CA SER A 149 2.67 -27.54 16.54
C SER A 149 2.38 -26.43 17.54
N ALA A 150 2.16 -26.81 18.80
CA ALA A 150 1.96 -25.86 19.89
C ALA A 150 3.12 -24.85 19.94
N GLY A 151 2.79 -23.57 19.91
CA GLY A 151 3.75 -22.49 20.16
C GLY A 151 4.02 -22.39 21.66
N GLY A 152 5.29 -22.25 22.03
CA GLY A 152 5.73 -22.32 23.43
C GLY A 152 5.50 -21.07 24.28
N TRP A 153 4.77 -20.05 23.82
CA TRP A 153 4.75 -18.73 24.47
C TRP A 153 3.39 -18.00 24.36
N PRO A 154 3.02 -17.16 25.34
CA PRO A 154 1.73 -16.44 25.40
C PRO A 154 1.67 -15.25 24.43
N HIS A 155 1.87 -15.49 23.13
CA HIS A 155 1.85 -14.48 22.07
C HIS A 155 0.44 -14.16 21.54
N ALA A 156 -0.62 -14.73 22.13
CA ALA A 156 -1.99 -14.58 21.65
C ALA A 156 -2.47 -13.13 21.58
N SER A 157 -2.18 -12.33 22.62
CA SER A 157 -2.57 -10.92 22.63
C SER A 157 -1.86 -10.12 21.52
N GLU A 158 -0.58 -10.40 21.29
CA GLU A 158 0.24 -9.75 20.26
C GLU A 158 -0.22 -10.12 18.86
N ALA A 159 -0.46 -11.42 18.60
CA ALA A 159 -1.01 -11.89 17.33
C ALA A 159 -2.39 -11.28 17.06
N ALA A 160 -3.26 -11.25 18.07
CA ALA A 160 -4.58 -10.65 17.95
C ALA A 160 -4.52 -9.14 17.67
N THR A 161 -3.51 -8.44 18.21
CA THR A 161 -3.30 -7.03 17.93
C THR A 161 -2.86 -6.81 16.48
N LEU A 162 -1.94 -7.63 15.96
CA LEU A 162 -1.53 -7.59 14.54
C LEU A 162 -2.71 -7.86 13.59
N LEU A 163 -3.59 -8.80 13.95
CA LEU A 163 -4.83 -9.06 13.20
C LEU A 163 -5.78 -7.85 13.19
N GLN A 164 -5.84 -7.09 14.29
CA GLN A 164 -6.65 -5.87 14.39
C GLN A 164 -6.07 -4.71 13.55
N ASP A 165 -4.73 -4.60 13.46
CA ASP A 165 -4.09 -3.63 12.57
C ASP A 165 -4.47 -3.92 11.11
N LEU A 166 -4.42 -5.19 10.70
CA LEU A 166 -4.86 -5.63 9.37
C LEU A 166 -6.36 -5.42 9.16
N GLN A 167 -7.19 -5.65 10.19
CA GLN A 167 -8.63 -5.41 10.10
C GLN A 167 -8.91 -3.95 9.75
N THR A 168 -8.24 -3.02 10.44
CA THR A 168 -8.35 -1.57 10.20
C THR A 168 -7.97 -1.22 8.76
N LEU A 169 -6.92 -1.85 8.20
CA LEU A 169 -6.53 -1.66 6.80
C LEU A 169 -7.61 -2.06 5.80
N PHE A 170 -8.24 -3.22 6.02
CA PHE A 170 -9.25 -3.73 5.11
C PHE A 170 -10.59 -3.00 5.24
N GLU A 171 -10.95 -2.53 6.43
CA GLU A 171 -12.14 -1.70 6.67
C GLU A 171 -12.07 -0.35 5.95
N ASP A 172 -10.86 0.13 5.65
CA ASP A 172 -10.68 1.40 4.99
C ASP A 172 -11.19 1.41 3.52
N PRO A 173 -12.05 2.39 3.14
CA PRO A 173 -12.59 2.52 1.79
C PRO A 173 -11.55 2.84 0.70
N TYR A 174 -10.37 3.33 1.01
CA TYR A 174 -9.32 3.59 0.00
C TYR A 174 -8.56 2.32 -0.37
N ASN A 175 -8.52 1.33 0.52
CA ASN A 175 -7.89 0.04 0.29
C ASN A 175 -8.77 -0.95 -0.48
N CYS A 176 -9.77 -0.48 -1.24
CA CYS A 176 -10.77 -1.34 -1.89
C CYS A 176 -10.21 -2.40 -2.83
N PHE A 177 -9.13 -2.07 -3.53
CA PHE A 177 -8.50 -2.92 -4.53
C PHE A 177 -7.44 -3.85 -3.92
N GLN A 178 -7.15 -3.69 -2.63
CA GLN A 178 -6.03 -4.36 -2.01
C GLN A 178 -6.45 -5.77 -1.62
N ARG A 179 -5.79 -6.73 -2.25
CA ARG A 179 -6.04 -8.17 -2.03
C ARG A 179 -5.18 -8.74 -0.90
N SER A 180 -4.03 -8.14 -0.62
CA SER A 180 -3.11 -8.62 0.41
C SER A 180 -2.49 -7.53 1.25
N PHE A 181 -2.31 -7.89 2.50
CA PHE A 181 -1.50 -7.16 3.45
C PHE A 181 -0.78 -8.13 4.38
N PHE A 182 0.29 -7.63 4.96
CA PHE A 182 1.07 -8.33 5.96
C PHE A 182 1.24 -7.42 7.17
N SER A 183 1.38 -8.04 8.33
CA SER A 183 1.77 -7.32 9.55
C SER A 183 2.81 -8.13 10.28
N GLN A 184 3.80 -7.46 10.85
CA GLN A 184 4.83 -8.09 11.64
C GLN A 184 5.00 -7.36 12.96
N GLY A 185 5.26 -8.10 14.03
CA GLY A 185 5.61 -7.53 15.32
C GLY A 185 6.32 -8.59 16.15
N LYS A 186 7.47 -8.24 16.73
CA LYS A 186 8.33 -9.21 17.43
C LYS A 186 8.65 -10.41 16.52
N MET A 187 8.31 -11.63 16.94
CA MET A 187 8.49 -12.87 16.17
C MET A 187 7.26 -13.26 15.35
N ILE A 188 6.20 -12.47 15.37
CA ILE A 188 4.93 -12.83 14.74
C ILE A 188 4.85 -12.17 13.38
N VAL A 189 4.50 -12.95 12.37
CA VAL A 189 4.16 -12.47 11.04
C VAL A 189 2.78 -12.97 10.69
N VAL A 190 1.96 -12.06 10.18
CA VAL A 190 0.63 -12.35 9.65
C VAL A 190 0.60 -11.97 8.18
N SER A 191 -0.01 -12.82 7.36
CA SER A 191 -0.35 -12.54 5.97
C SER A 191 -1.84 -12.69 5.76
N VAL A 192 -2.39 -11.88 4.86
CA VAL A 192 -3.79 -11.92 4.45
C VAL A 192 -3.88 -11.90 2.93
N TRP A 193 -4.79 -12.70 2.38
CA TRP A 193 -5.24 -12.64 0.99
C TRP A 193 -6.76 -12.67 0.92
N THR A 194 -7.34 -11.91 -0.01
CA THR A 194 -8.75 -12.01 -0.40
C THR A 194 -8.88 -11.87 -1.91
N GLY A 195 -9.67 -12.76 -2.51
CA GLY A 195 -10.05 -12.65 -3.91
C GLY A 195 -11.20 -11.65 -4.16
N ASP A 196 -11.36 -11.26 -5.42
CA ASP A 196 -12.28 -10.18 -5.83
C ASP A 196 -13.76 -10.57 -5.84
N ALA A 197 -14.09 -11.86 -5.85
CA ALA A 197 -15.47 -12.32 -5.73
C ALA A 197 -15.99 -12.27 -4.29
N LEU A 198 -15.15 -11.89 -3.33
CA LEU A 198 -15.51 -11.81 -1.92
C LEU A 198 -15.64 -10.35 -1.50
N ALA A 199 -16.76 -10.00 -0.86
CA ALA A 199 -16.90 -8.68 -0.27
C ALA A 199 -15.92 -8.55 0.91
N LYS A 200 -15.36 -7.35 1.09
CA LYS A 200 -14.36 -7.07 2.16
C LYS A 200 -14.83 -7.44 3.56
N SER A 201 -16.13 -7.36 3.82
CA SER A 201 -16.72 -7.79 5.10
C SER A 201 -16.37 -9.24 5.45
N THR A 202 -16.09 -10.10 4.46
CA THR A 202 -15.62 -11.46 4.66
C THR A 202 -14.30 -11.47 5.41
N ILE A 203 -13.27 -10.83 4.86
CA ILE A 203 -11.94 -10.85 5.46
C ILE A 203 -11.90 -10.07 6.78
N VAL A 204 -12.64 -8.96 6.88
CA VAL A 204 -12.80 -8.19 8.12
C VAL A 204 -13.41 -9.05 9.23
N SER A 205 -14.49 -9.80 8.92
CA SER A 205 -15.10 -10.71 9.90
C SER A 205 -14.16 -11.87 10.29
N ALA A 206 -13.37 -12.39 9.34
CA ALA A 206 -12.41 -13.45 9.60
C ALA A 206 -11.26 -13.01 10.52
N LEU A 207 -10.70 -11.82 10.28
CA LEU A 207 -9.67 -11.21 11.13
C LEU A 207 -10.19 -11.01 12.56
N HIS A 208 -11.40 -10.45 12.70
CA HIS A 208 -12.04 -10.25 13.99
C HIS A 208 -12.30 -11.57 14.74
N SER A 209 -12.85 -12.57 14.04
CA SER A 209 -13.12 -13.89 14.60
C SER A 209 -11.84 -14.60 15.04
N LEU A 210 -10.77 -14.54 14.25
CA LEU A 210 -9.49 -15.15 14.59
C LEU A 210 -8.83 -14.45 15.78
N ALA A 211 -8.83 -13.11 15.81
CA ALA A 211 -8.31 -12.34 16.94
C ALA A 211 -9.06 -12.67 18.24
N THR A 212 -10.39 -12.80 18.18
CA THR A 212 -11.23 -13.18 19.31
C THR A 212 -10.94 -14.61 19.76
N TYR A 213 -10.81 -15.54 18.81
CA TYR A 213 -10.45 -16.94 19.08
C TYR A 213 -9.10 -17.04 19.80
N MET A 214 -8.05 -16.37 19.31
CA MET A 214 -6.72 -16.37 19.92
C MET A 214 -6.74 -15.78 21.33
N LYS A 215 -7.47 -14.67 21.55
CA LYS A 215 -7.63 -14.08 22.89
C LYS A 215 -8.31 -15.04 23.86
N ALA A 216 -9.31 -15.79 23.40
CA ALA A 216 -10.03 -16.75 24.22
C ALA A 216 -9.20 -18.01 24.56
N THR A 217 -8.38 -18.50 23.63
CA THR A 217 -7.51 -19.67 23.87
C THR A 217 -6.23 -19.35 24.63
N GLY A 218 -5.80 -18.08 24.63
CA GLY A 218 -4.59 -17.61 25.32
C GLY A 218 -3.27 -18.13 24.72
N SER A 219 -3.33 -18.90 23.62
CA SER A 219 -2.16 -19.50 22.97
C SER A 219 -2.31 -19.50 21.45
N VAL A 220 -1.17 -19.47 20.74
CA VAL A 220 -1.09 -19.49 19.27
C VAL A 220 -0.08 -20.56 18.86
N SER A 221 -0.45 -21.41 17.91
CA SER A 221 0.46 -22.41 17.33
C SER A 221 1.57 -21.74 16.52
N ILE A 222 2.70 -22.44 16.35
CA ILE A 222 3.84 -21.95 15.54
C ILE A 222 3.37 -21.46 14.17
N GLN A 223 2.46 -22.22 13.58
CA GLN A 223 1.77 -21.88 12.35
C GLN A 223 0.27 -22.01 12.57
N THR A 224 -0.48 -20.97 12.22
CA THR A 224 -1.95 -21.00 12.17
C THR A 224 -2.39 -20.54 10.79
N VAL A 225 -3.30 -21.28 10.18
CA VAL A 225 -3.87 -20.93 8.88
C VAL A 225 -5.39 -20.89 9.02
N VAL A 226 -6.01 -19.87 8.47
CA VAL A 226 -7.47 -19.76 8.32
C VAL A 226 -7.74 -19.57 6.85
N GLU A 227 -8.56 -20.41 6.24
CA GLU A 227 -8.86 -20.25 4.81
C GLU A 227 -10.29 -20.66 4.45
N LEU A 228 -10.81 -19.97 3.43
CA LEU A 228 -11.90 -20.44 2.59
C LEU A 228 -11.26 -20.86 1.27
N CYS A 229 -10.91 -22.13 1.17
CA CYS A 229 -10.26 -22.69 0.00
C CYS A 229 -10.70 -24.14 -0.15
N ASP A 230 -11.01 -24.52 -1.38
CA ASP A 230 -11.30 -25.89 -1.79
C ASP A 230 -11.01 -26.03 -3.29
N SER A 231 -10.95 -27.26 -3.79
CA SER A 231 -10.64 -27.55 -5.20
C SER A 231 -11.68 -27.04 -6.20
N SER A 232 -12.85 -26.58 -5.73
CA SER A 232 -13.90 -26.01 -6.59
C SER A 232 -13.82 -24.48 -6.69
N ARG A 233 -13.00 -23.82 -5.87
CA ARG A 233 -12.88 -22.36 -5.84
C ARG A 233 -11.76 -21.86 -6.74
N SER A 234 -12.08 -20.88 -7.54
CA SER A 234 -11.12 -20.07 -8.27
C SER A 234 -10.44 -19.04 -7.36
N PRO A 235 -9.27 -18.49 -7.74
CA PRO A 235 -8.47 -17.58 -6.89
C PRO A 235 -9.22 -16.33 -6.40
N ASP A 236 -10.19 -15.85 -7.19
CA ASP A 236 -11.10 -14.75 -6.85
C ASP A 236 -12.11 -15.09 -5.74
N ARG A 237 -12.33 -16.38 -5.47
CA ARG A 237 -13.27 -16.88 -4.44
C ARG A 237 -12.57 -17.48 -3.23
N ILE A 238 -11.25 -17.27 -3.12
CA ILE A 238 -10.42 -17.72 -2.01
C ILE A 238 -10.09 -16.53 -1.11
N PHE A 239 -10.10 -16.76 0.19
CA PHE A 239 -9.39 -15.89 1.14
C PHE A 239 -8.60 -16.74 2.11
N GLY A 240 -7.56 -16.14 2.69
CA GLY A 240 -6.81 -16.78 3.75
C GLY A 240 -6.08 -15.81 4.65
N ILE A 241 -5.80 -16.28 5.87
CA ILE A 241 -4.97 -15.63 6.88
C ILE A 241 -3.94 -16.66 7.33
N ALA A 242 -2.64 -16.33 7.26
CA ALA A 242 -1.59 -17.18 7.80
C ALA A 242 -0.84 -16.42 8.89
N VAL A 243 -0.63 -17.07 10.02
CA VAL A 243 0.14 -16.56 11.16
C VAL A 243 1.31 -17.49 11.41
N ASP A 244 2.51 -16.92 11.52
CA ASP A 244 3.74 -17.60 11.90
C ASP A 244 4.33 -16.90 13.13
N THR A 245 4.70 -17.66 14.16
CA THR A 245 5.25 -17.11 15.41
C THR A 245 6.77 -17.29 15.54
N VAL A 246 7.46 -17.63 14.44
CA VAL A 246 8.93 -17.82 14.38
C VAL A 246 9.58 -16.90 13.35
N GLN A 247 8.91 -15.79 13.03
CA GLN A 247 9.36 -14.74 12.12
C GLN A 247 9.63 -15.20 10.68
N ASN A 248 8.93 -16.24 10.21
CA ASN A 248 9.14 -16.78 8.87
C ASN A 248 8.32 -16.03 7.80
N LEU A 249 8.72 -14.78 7.51
CA LEU A 249 8.07 -13.92 6.51
C LEU A 249 7.95 -14.58 5.13
N ARG A 250 8.97 -15.32 4.71
CA ARG A 250 8.99 -16.02 3.41
C ARG A 250 7.92 -17.12 3.34
N GLN A 251 7.74 -17.88 4.42
CA GLN A 251 6.74 -18.95 4.46
C GLN A 251 5.31 -18.39 4.40
N VAL A 252 5.01 -17.35 5.16
CA VAL A 252 3.67 -16.73 5.11
C VAL A 252 3.41 -16.04 3.77
N GLN A 253 4.42 -15.41 3.17
CA GLN A 253 4.31 -14.86 1.82
C GLN A 253 4.05 -15.96 0.78
N LYS A 254 4.73 -17.11 0.89
CA LYS A 254 4.50 -18.26 0.02
C LYS A 254 3.09 -18.80 0.12
N ILE A 255 2.51 -18.82 1.32
CA ILE A 255 1.11 -19.21 1.53
C ILE A 255 0.17 -18.22 0.84
N ALA A 256 0.36 -16.91 1.05
CA ALA A 256 -0.44 -15.87 0.39
C ALA A 256 -0.34 -15.92 -1.15
N MET A 257 0.87 -16.17 -1.66
CA MET A 257 1.10 -16.40 -3.09
C MET A 257 0.37 -17.64 -3.60
N GLY A 258 0.29 -18.72 -2.81
CA GLY A 258 -0.51 -19.89 -3.14
C GLY A 258 -1.98 -19.56 -3.36
N TRP A 259 -2.60 -18.83 -2.42
CA TRP A 259 -4.00 -18.40 -2.55
C TRP A 259 -4.24 -17.54 -3.80
N SER A 260 -3.30 -16.64 -4.13
CA SER A 260 -3.39 -15.85 -5.36
C SER A 260 -3.40 -16.67 -6.65
N ARG A 261 -2.96 -17.94 -6.57
CA ARG A 261 -2.91 -18.90 -7.68
C ARG A 261 -3.98 -19.99 -7.59
N GLY A 262 -4.84 -19.96 -6.56
CA GLY A 262 -5.86 -21.00 -6.37
C GLY A 262 -5.37 -22.21 -5.57
N GLU A 263 -4.21 -22.14 -4.94
CA GLU A 263 -3.65 -23.25 -4.14
C GLU A 263 -4.04 -23.10 -2.67
N CYS A 264 -4.66 -24.15 -2.11
CA CYS A 264 -4.99 -24.20 -0.68
C CYS A 264 -3.75 -24.52 0.17
N ALA A 265 -3.66 -23.88 1.34
CA ALA A 265 -2.53 -24.08 2.23
C ALA A 265 -2.70 -25.33 3.11
N MET A 266 -3.95 -25.69 3.45
CA MET A 266 -4.23 -26.82 4.35
C MET A 266 -4.03 -28.20 3.70
N ASP A 267 -4.00 -28.29 2.37
CA ASP A 267 -3.73 -29.53 1.61
C ASP A 267 -2.33 -30.11 1.84
N ARG A 268 -1.43 -29.39 2.54
CA ARG A 268 -0.03 -29.74 2.78
C ARG A 268 0.28 -30.32 4.16
N GLY A 269 -0.65 -31.06 4.76
CA GLY A 269 -0.39 -31.87 5.97
C GLY A 269 -0.65 -31.19 7.32
N SER A 270 -1.68 -30.35 7.40
CA SER A 270 -2.14 -29.78 8.67
C SER A 270 -2.63 -30.88 9.63
N ARG A 271 -2.12 -30.88 10.88
CA ARG A 271 -2.39 -31.95 11.87
C ARG A 271 -3.75 -31.82 12.58
N TYR A 272 -4.27 -30.60 12.67
CA TYR A 272 -5.56 -30.31 13.31
C TYR A 272 -6.33 -29.28 12.48
N THR A 273 -7.46 -29.70 11.92
CA THR A 273 -8.39 -28.83 11.18
C THR A 273 -9.71 -28.72 11.94
N SER A 274 -10.14 -27.50 12.20
CA SER A 274 -11.44 -27.18 12.83
C SER A 274 -12.15 -26.08 12.03
N ILE A 275 -13.34 -25.68 12.46
CA ILE A 275 -14.09 -24.57 11.87
C ILE A 275 -13.85 -23.33 12.74
N LEU A 276 -13.47 -22.20 12.13
CA LEU A 276 -13.40 -20.92 12.84
C LEU A 276 -14.82 -20.36 13.00
N PRO A 277 -15.36 -20.22 14.23
CA PRO A 277 -16.71 -19.69 14.42
C PRO A 277 -16.76 -18.17 14.18
N GLY A 278 -17.95 -17.69 13.79
CA GLY A 278 -18.24 -16.25 13.70
C GLY A 278 -17.88 -15.57 12.37
N VAL A 279 -17.21 -16.26 11.46
CA VAL A 279 -16.87 -15.71 10.13
C VAL A 279 -18.11 -15.59 9.26
N LYS A 280 -18.28 -14.44 8.60
CA LYS A 280 -19.38 -14.17 7.65
C LYS A 280 -18.81 -14.21 6.24
N VAL A 281 -19.09 -15.26 5.48
CA VAL A 281 -18.68 -15.35 4.07
C VAL A 281 -19.69 -14.61 3.20
N MET A 282 -19.25 -13.56 2.51
CA MET A 282 -20.05 -12.70 1.66
C MET A 282 -19.50 -12.74 0.23
N GLU A 283 -20.23 -13.33 -0.71
CA GLU A 283 -19.83 -13.44 -2.12
C GLU A 283 -20.53 -12.38 -2.98
N ILE A 284 -19.82 -11.79 -3.94
CA ILE A 284 -20.34 -10.73 -4.80
C ILE A 284 -21.02 -11.36 -6.02
N PRO A 285 -22.30 -11.06 -6.28
CA PRO A 285 -23.00 -11.55 -7.46
C PRO A 285 -22.36 -11.08 -8.76
N GLY A 286 -22.37 -11.92 -9.79
CA GLY A 286 -21.90 -11.55 -11.13
C GLY A 286 -20.41 -11.79 -11.40
N HIS A 287 -19.60 -12.14 -10.40
CA HIS A 287 -18.32 -12.81 -10.66
C HIS A 287 -18.61 -14.26 -11.04
N SER A 288 -18.60 -14.55 -12.35
CA SER A 288 -19.14 -15.79 -12.92
C SER A 288 -18.45 -17.03 -12.37
N ILE A 289 -19.25 -17.97 -11.87
CA ILE A 289 -18.87 -19.35 -11.57
C ILE A 289 -18.74 -20.08 -12.92
N THR A 290 -17.68 -19.79 -13.67
CA THR A 290 -17.33 -20.57 -14.85
C THR A 290 -16.10 -21.41 -14.53
N GLY A 291 -16.34 -22.49 -13.79
CA GLY A 291 -15.49 -23.68 -13.83
C GLY A 291 -15.52 -24.24 -15.25
N GLY A 292 -14.61 -23.76 -16.08
CA GLY A 292 -14.49 -24.15 -17.48
C GLY A 292 -13.53 -23.23 -18.22
N ASN A 293 -12.25 -23.63 -18.28
CA ASN A 293 -11.20 -23.10 -19.17
C ASN A 293 -11.36 -21.62 -19.58
N ILE A 294 -11.11 -20.69 -18.66
CA ILE A 294 -10.96 -19.29 -19.02
C ILE A 294 -9.49 -19.07 -19.40
N LYS A 295 -9.29 -18.77 -20.68
CA LYS A 295 -8.04 -18.19 -21.20
C LYS A 295 -7.70 -16.95 -20.37
N ARG A 296 -6.40 -16.84 -20.08
CA ARG A 296 -5.76 -15.81 -19.24
C ARG A 296 -6.33 -14.41 -19.50
N GLU A 297 -6.40 -13.64 -18.42
CA GLU A 297 -6.86 -12.24 -18.27
C GLU A 297 -6.02 -11.20 -19.04
N ALA A 298 -5.35 -11.61 -20.13
CA ALA A 298 -4.70 -10.73 -21.11
C ALA A 298 -5.62 -10.43 -22.33
N ASP A 299 -6.73 -11.14 -22.51
CA ASP A 299 -7.56 -11.04 -23.72
C ASP A 299 -8.80 -10.12 -23.58
N LEU A 300 -9.10 -9.60 -22.38
CA LEU A 300 -10.32 -8.80 -22.14
C LEU A 300 -10.25 -7.33 -22.57
N CYS A 301 -9.12 -6.86 -23.12
CA CYS A 301 -9.02 -5.54 -23.72
C CYS A 301 -9.36 -5.49 -25.22
N ILE A 302 -9.83 -6.59 -25.86
CA ILE A 302 -9.99 -6.64 -27.33
C ILE A 302 -11.44 -6.71 -27.82
N SER A 303 -12.45 -6.90 -26.96
CA SER A 303 -13.83 -7.07 -27.45
C SER A 303 -14.70 -5.80 -27.37
N GLY A 304 -14.23 -4.71 -27.98
CA GLY A 304 -15.09 -3.65 -28.49
C GLY A 304 -15.41 -3.92 -29.97
N LYS A 305 -16.46 -4.70 -30.24
CA LYS A 305 -16.93 -4.92 -31.61
C LYS A 305 -17.68 -3.68 -32.10
N ASP A 306 -17.02 -2.88 -32.94
CA ASP A 306 -17.72 -2.17 -34.00
C ASP A 306 -17.73 -3.01 -35.28
N LYS A 307 -18.92 -3.18 -35.85
CA LYS A 307 -19.15 -3.94 -37.08
C LYS A 307 -18.79 -3.06 -38.28
N THR A 308 -17.61 -3.26 -38.86
CA THR A 308 -17.43 -3.13 -40.32
C THR A 308 -16.31 -4.03 -40.82
N THR A 309 -16.63 -4.75 -41.89
CA THR A 309 -15.81 -5.59 -42.75
C THR A 309 -14.44 -5.03 -43.10
N ASN A 310 -13.36 -5.76 -42.79
CA ASN A 310 -12.44 -6.35 -43.77
C ASN A 310 -11.30 -7.09 -43.04
N SER A 311 -11.00 -8.29 -43.52
CA SER A 311 -9.85 -9.10 -43.10
C SER A 311 -8.56 -8.40 -43.55
N GLY A 312 -7.82 -7.83 -42.60
CA GLY A 312 -6.54 -7.16 -42.83
C GLY A 312 -5.62 -7.30 -41.62
N ASP A 313 -4.61 -8.15 -41.76
CA ASP A 313 -3.28 -8.11 -41.17
C ASP A 313 -3.10 -7.38 -39.82
N LEU A 314 -3.01 -8.13 -38.72
CA LEU A 314 -2.64 -7.61 -37.39
C LEU A 314 -1.14 -7.31 -37.37
N SER A 315 -0.75 -6.16 -37.93
CA SER A 315 0.60 -5.64 -37.81
C SER A 315 0.75 -4.87 -36.49
N VAL A 316 1.75 -5.26 -35.70
CA VAL A 316 2.24 -4.52 -34.53
C VAL A 316 2.49 -3.05 -34.93
N PRO A 317 2.00 -2.04 -34.19
CA PRO A 317 2.28 -0.65 -34.50
C PRO A 317 3.79 -0.43 -34.60
N LYS A 318 4.24 0.12 -35.73
CA LYS A 318 5.64 0.46 -35.93
C LYS A 318 6.09 1.39 -34.82
N LEU A 319 7.21 1.04 -34.17
CA LEU A 319 7.96 1.94 -33.30
C LEU A 319 8.19 3.26 -34.05
N VAL A 320 7.67 4.34 -33.48
CA VAL A 320 7.97 5.69 -33.96
C VAL A 320 9.35 6.03 -33.40
N ASP A 321 10.38 5.95 -34.24
CA ASP A 321 11.79 6.18 -33.87
C ASP A 321 12.14 7.68 -33.68
N THR A 322 11.16 8.58 -33.67
CA THR A 322 11.43 9.99 -33.33
C THR A 322 11.43 10.18 -31.81
N PRO A 323 12.42 10.89 -31.23
CA PRO A 323 12.39 11.26 -29.83
C PRO A 323 11.14 12.10 -29.55
N VAL A 324 10.18 11.50 -28.87
CA VAL A 324 8.92 12.14 -28.51
C VAL A 324 9.17 13.03 -27.29
N THR A 325 9.32 14.34 -27.50
CA THR A 325 9.40 15.36 -26.44
C THR A 325 8.00 15.67 -25.90
N VAL A 326 7.41 14.68 -25.24
CA VAL A 326 6.10 14.80 -24.58
C VAL A 326 6.28 14.85 -23.06
N VAL A 327 5.54 15.77 -22.44
CA VAL A 327 5.46 15.98 -20.99
C VAL A 327 4.00 15.92 -20.56
N ALA A 328 3.75 15.68 -19.28
CA ALA A 328 2.42 15.87 -18.71
C ALA A 328 2.07 17.36 -18.67
N TRP A 329 0.78 17.70 -18.63
CA TRP A 329 0.32 19.08 -18.41
C TRP A 329 0.90 19.71 -17.14
N ASP A 330 1.09 18.91 -16.10
CA ASP A 330 1.88 19.26 -14.92
C ASP A 330 3.30 18.70 -15.11
N ASP A 331 4.19 19.53 -15.64
CA ASP A 331 5.58 19.18 -15.92
C ASP A 331 6.40 18.91 -14.64
N THR A 332 5.90 19.32 -13.47
CA THR A 332 6.54 19.06 -12.17
C THR A 332 6.29 17.64 -11.66
N ASN A 333 5.30 16.93 -12.20
CA ASN A 333 4.97 15.57 -11.82
C ASN A 333 5.82 14.55 -12.61
N THR A 334 6.91 14.09 -12.00
CA THR A 334 7.84 13.14 -12.65
C THR A 334 7.17 11.84 -13.08
N ASP A 335 6.23 11.31 -12.29
CA ASP A 335 5.58 10.03 -12.60
C ASP A 335 4.66 10.15 -13.82
N MET A 336 3.91 11.26 -13.92
CA MET A 336 3.07 11.51 -15.11
C MET A 336 3.90 11.76 -16.35
N ASN A 337 5.04 12.45 -16.23
CA ASN A 337 5.97 12.61 -17.35
C ASN A 337 6.48 11.26 -17.87
N TYR A 338 6.85 10.31 -16.99
CA TYR A 338 7.26 8.97 -17.40
C TYR A 338 6.12 8.19 -18.08
N LEU A 339 4.90 8.30 -17.55
CA LEU A 339 3.72 7.64 -18.13
C LEU A 339 3.37 8.23 -19.50
N CYS A 340 3.44 9.54 -19.68
CA CYS A 340 3.25 10.18 -20.98
C CYS A 340 4.32 9.73 -21.99
N GLN A 341 5.60 9.76 -21.63
CA GLN A 341 6.67 9.28 -22.50
C GLN A 341 6.49 7.81 -22.89
N PHE A 342 6.13 6.95 -21.93
CA PHE A 342 5.86 5.55 -22.20
C PHE A 342 4.68 5.37 -23.16
N SER A 343 3.53 5.96 -22.84
CA SER A 343 2.28 5.72 -23.57
C SER A 343 2.36 6.28 -24.99
N CYS A 344 2.90 7.50 -25.15
CA CYS A 344 3.07 8.13 -26.44
C CYS A 344 4.11 7.40 -27.32
N LYS A 345 5.13 6.77 -26.72
CA LYS A 345 6.09 5.92 -27.45
C LYS A 345 5.42 4.71 -28.13
N TYR A 346 4.32 4.21 -27.58
CA TYR A 346 3.55 3.09 -28.14
C TYR A 346 2.30 3.53 -28.91
N GLY A 347 2.18 4.83 -29.23
CA GLY A 347 1.07 5.38 -30.03
C GLY A 347 -0.22 5.62 -29.25
N PHE A 348 -0.20 5.49 -27.92
CA PHE A 348 -1.34 5.78 -27.04
C PHE A 348 -1.03 7.05 -26.25
N CYS A 349 -1.26 8.23 -26.84
CA CYS A 349 -0.94 9.51 -26.23
C CYS A 349 -2.24 10.24 -25.85
N PRO A 350 -2.68 10.21 -24.58
CA PRO A 350 -3.89 10.92 -24.14
C PRO A 350 -3.63 12.43 -24.22
N GLU A 351 -4.29 13.13 -25.13
CA GLU A 351 -4.08 14.57 -25.38
C GLU A 351 -4.53 15.44 -24.20
N ASP A 352 -5.42 14.92 -23.36
CA ASP A 352 -5.92 15.55 -22.14
C ASP A 352 -4.92 15.51 -20.97
N VAL A 353 -3.94 14.60 -21.02
CA VAL A 353 -2.94 14.42 -19.97
C VAL A 353 -1.54 14.83 -20.44
N CYS A 354 -1.23 14.58 -21.71
CA CYS A 354 0.10 14.69 -22.28
C CYS A 354 0.15 15.77 -23.37
N THR A 355 1.19 16.60 -23.35
CA THR A 355 1.42 17.67 -24.34
C THR A 355 2.85 17.67 -24.85
N ASN A 356 3.05 18.19 -26.06
CA ASN A 356 4.40 18.38 -26.59
C ASN A 356 5.08 19.55 -25.88
N ARG A 357 6.35 19.40 -25.53
CA ARG A 357 7.14 20.50 -25.00
C ARG A 357 7.32 21.55 -26.10
N ILE A 358 6.62 22.67 -25.98
CA ILE A 358 6.91 23.85 -26.80
C ILE A 358 8.09 24.53 -26.10
N ASP A 359 9.28 24.43 -26.68
CA ASP A 359 10.41 25.21 -26.21
C ASP A 359 10.02 26.69 -26.34
N GLY A 360 9.86 27.37 -25.20
CA GLY A 360 9.69 28.81 -25.16
C GLY A 360 10.91 29.49 -25.80
N PRO A 361 10.78 30.75 -26.26
CA PRO A 361 11.89 31.45 -26.91
C PRO A 361 13.13 31.43 -26.01
N ASP A 362 14.24 31.00 -26.62
CA ASP A 362 15.56 30.85 -26.02
C ASP A 362 15.99 32.14 -25.30
N MET A 363 15.95 32.12 -23.96
CA MET A 363 16.38 33.24 -23.10
C MET A 363 17.91 33.28 -22.89
N SER A 364 18.71 32.79 -23.84
CA SER A 364 20.17 32.96 -23.81
C SER A 364 20.65 34.34 -24.29
N GLY A 365 19.74 35.22 -24.71
CA GLY A 365 20.05 36.63 -25.02
C GLY A 365 20.12 37.52 -23.76
N PRO A 366 20.95 38.58 -23.75
CA PRO A 366 20.98 39.53 -22.65
C PRO A 366 19.61 40.21 -22.47
N PRO A 367 19.19 40.50 -21.23
CA PRO A 367 17.87 41.02 -20.94
C PRO A 367 17.66 42.37 -21.63
N ASP A 368 16.61 42.46 -22.46
CA ASP A 368 16.13 43.71 -23.04
C ASP A 368 15.55 44.58 -21.91
N PRO A 369 16.07 45.81 -21.69
CA PRO A 369 15.62 46.68 -20.60
C PRO A 369 14.23 47.31 -20.83
N SER A 370 13.51 46.94 -21.89
CA SER A 370 12.15 47.41 -22.16
C SER A 370 11.02 46.46 -21.76
N TYR A 371 11.33 45.31 -21.15
CA TYR A 371 10.31 44.35 -20.72
C TYR A 371 9.72 44.71 -19.35
N ASP A 372 8.43 45.01 -19.35
CA ASP A 372 7.61 45.27 -18.17
C ASP A 372 7.40 43.97 -17.35
N GLU A 373 7.76 44.02 -16.07
CA GLU A 373 7.78 42.86 -15.16
C GLU A 373 6.36 42.45 -14.72
N SER A 374 5.31 43.14 -15.18
CA SER A 374 3.90 42.83 -14.87
C SER A 374 3.25 41.75 -15.73
N GLU A 375 3.89 41.25 -16.79
CA GLU A 375 3.32 40.20 -17.66
C GLU A 375 3.69 38.76 -17.27
N ARG A 376 4.23 38.53 -16.06
CA ARG A 376 4.34 37.17 -15.52
C ARG A 376 2.99 36.69 -14.97
N THR A 377 2.04 36.43 -15.85
CA THR A 377 1.02 35.37 -15.69
C THR A 377 0.17 35.24 -16.97
N CYS A 378 -0.23 33.99 -17.25
CA CYS A 378 -1.06 33.51 -18.36
C CYS A 378 -0.31 33.05 -19.61
N TRP A 379 0.03 31.75 -19.64
CA TRP A 379 0.26 31.04 -20.88
C TRP A 379 -1.05 31.00 -21.69
N TYR A 380 -0.97 31.44 -22.94
CA TYR A 380 -2.05 31.35 -23.92
C TYR A 380 -2.23 29.88 -24.33
N TYR A 381 -3.40 29.29 -24.07
CA TYR A 381 -3.80 28.04 -24.71
C TYR A 381 -4.33 28.35 -26.10
N LYS A 382 -3.76 27.70 -27.11
CA LYS A 382 -4.30 27.73 -28.46
C LYS A 382 -5.44 26.70 -28.53
N GLU A 383 -6.69 27.16 -28.40
CA GLU A 383 -7.84 26.35 -28.79
C GLU A 383 -7.69 25.96 -30.27
N HIS A 384 -7.73 24.67 -30.56
CA HIS A 384 -7.91 24.20 -31.93
C HIS A 384 -9.40 24.30 -32.27
N GLU A 385 -9.75 25.24 -33.16
CA GLU A 385 -11.06 25.25 -33.81
C GLU A 385 -11.29 23.92 -34.53
N HIS A 386 -12.40 23.25 -34.17
CA HIS A 386 -12.92 22.10 -34.89
C HIS A 386 -13.26 22.49 -36.35
N ARG A 387 -12.71 21.74 -37.31
CA ARG A 387 -13.27 21.60 -38.65
C ARG A 387 -13.34 20.14 -39.05
#